data_AF-A0A3S0CJZ4-F1
#
_entry.id   AF-A0A3S0CJZ4-F1
#
_cell.length_a   1.000
_cell.length_b   1.000
_cell.length_c   1.000
_cell.angle_alpha   90.00
_cell.angle_beta   90.00
_cell.angle_gamma   90.00
#
_symmetry.space_group_name_H-M   'P 1'
#
loop_
_entity.id
_entity.type
_entity.pdbx_description
1 polymer ?
#
loop_
_entity_poly.entity_id
_entity_poly.type
_entity_poly.pdbx_seq_one_letter_code
_entity_poly.pdbx_strand_id
1 'polypeptide(L)'
;MALRYLARSYPNENWAQFLDRSNDVDWEKLILTGQSQGGGHACFIAMKMHRVARVLMFGAPKDFNVYYNKPGAWFFEPSITPGNRFFSFVHEGDDHNGCTYQQQLQIYQAMRLMPQYSVVDADQVPYPYKHSRLLTGSFPQTNAHGAPIRDQRYVNAWKYLLTEPVQ
;
A
#
# COMPACT_ATOMS: atom_id res chain seq x y z
N MET A 1 -2.43 15.93 20.03
CA MET A 1 -2.00 14.96 19.00
C MET A 1 -1.00 13.98 19.61
N ALA A 2 -1.11 12.68 19.33
CA ALA A 2 -0.33 11.63 19.98
C ALA A 2 1.20 11.79 19.83
N LEU A 3 1.72 12.12 18.65
CA LEU A 3 3.18 12.30 18.46
C LEU A 3 3.75 13.46 19.29
N ARG A 4 3.03 14.58 19.41
CA ARG A 4 3.43 15.70 20.29
C ARG A 4 3.50 15.26 21.75
N TYR A 5 2.55 14.42 22.17
CA TYR A 5 2.53 13.87 23.52
C TYR A 5 3.71 12.94 23.75
N LEU A 6 4.00 12.03 22.82
CA LEU A 6 5.12 11.11 22.90
C LEU A 6 6.47 11.84 22.90
N ALA A 7 6.65 12.83 22.03
CA ALA A 7 7.86 13.65 21.99
C ALA A 7 8.13 14.41 23.31
N ARG A 8 7.07 14.87 23.99
CA ARG A 8 7.19 15.55 25.29
C ARG A 8 7.38 14.60 26.47
N SER A 9 6.69 13.46 26.45
CA SER A 9 6.63 12.54 27.60
C SER A 9 7.79 11.54 27.60
N TYR A 10 8.31 11.19 26.42
CA TYR A 10 9.38 10.22 26.22
C TYR A 10 10.50 10.80 25.33
N PRO A 11 11.21 11.85 25.80
CA PRO A 11 12.21 12.55 24.98
C PRO A 11 13.38 11.66 24.53
N ASN A 12 13.67 10.59 25.27
CA ASN A 12 14.75 9.65 24.97
C ASN A 12 14.36 8.58 23.91
N GLU A 13 13.10 8.52 23.49
CA GLU A 13 12.61 7.57 22.49
C GLU A 13 12.58 8.16 21.06
N ASN A 14 13.13 9.37 20.90
CA ASN A 14 13.31 10.03 19.60
C ASN A 14 11.99 10.26 18.81
N TRP A 15 10.84 10.36 19.48
CA TRP A 15 9.56 10.65 18.81
C TRP A 15 9.51 12.01 18.12
N ALA A 16 10.30 12.98 18.60
CA ALA A 16 10.42 14.30 18.00
C ALA A 16 10.91 14.25 16.54
N GLN A 17 11.56 13.16 16.11
CA GLN A 17 11.98 13.00 14.72
C GLN A 17 10.80 12.98 13.74
N PHE A 18 9.59 12.58 14.18
CA PHE A 18 8.38 12.53 13.34
C PHE A 18 7.60 13.84 13.33
N LEU A 19 8.15 14.90 13.91
CA LEU A 19 7.56 16.23 13.92
C LEU A 19 8.36 17.16 13.01
N ASP A 20 7.66 18.07 12.34
CA ASP A 20 8.26 19.10 11.51
C ASP A 20 8.71 20.32 12.36
N ARG A 21 9.21 21.37 11.70
CA ARG A 21 9.67 22.59 12.37
C ARG A 21 8.53 23.37 13.06
N SER A 22 7.29 23.14 12.65
CA SER A 22 6.07 23.71 13.23
C SER A 22 5.49 22.82 14.34
N ASN A 23 6.18 21.74 14.69
CA ASN A 23 5.76 20.74 15.67
C ASN A 23 4.50 19.96 15.23
N ASP A 24 4.18 19.91 13.93
CA ASP A 24 3.12 19.07 13.34
C ASP A 24 3.69 17.75 12.79
N VAL A 25 2.84 16.85 12.28
CA VAL A 25 3.27 15.57 11.71
C VAL A 25 4.17 15.81 10.49
N ASP A 26 5.39 15.29 10.53
CA ASP A 26 6.25 15.18 9.35
C ASP A 26 5.85 13.93 8.54
N TRP A 27 4.86 14.10 7.67
CA TRP A 27 4.30 13.00 6.87
C TRP A 27 5.34 12.35 5.95
N GLU A 28 6.36 13.08 5.50
CA GLU A 28 7.41 12.53 4.64
C GLU A 28 8.31 11.52 5.36
N LYS A 29 8.18 11.37 6.69
CA LYS A 29 8.83 10.33 7.49
C LYS A 29 7.92 9.15 7.84
N LEU A 30 6.64 9.20 7.46
CA LEU A 30 5.67 8.17 7.82
C LEU A 30 5.45 7.18 6.68
N ILE A 31 5.34 5.91 7.06
CA ILE A 31 4.85 4.83 6.19
C ILE A 31 3.39 4.59 6.55
N LEU A 32 2.49 4.71 5.57
CA LEU A 32 1.09 4.36 5.75
C LEU A 32 0.83 2.95 5.24
N THR A 33 0.10 2.16 6.01
CA THR A 33 -0.24 0.80 5.63
C THR A 33 -1.61 0.41 6.10
N GLY A 34 -2.22 -0.54 5.42
CA GLY A 34 -3.41 -1.20 5.90
C GLY A 34 -3.82 -2.32 4.96
N GLN A 35 -4.75 -3.13 5.45
CA GLN A 35 -5.40 -4.19 4.70
C GLN A 35 -6.84 -3.78 4.38
N SER A 36 -7.32 -4.15 3.19
CA SER A 36 -8.69 -3.88 2.76
C SER A 36 -9.06 -2.40 2.89
N GLN A 37 -10.12 -2.07 3.63
CA GLN A 37 -10.53 -0.70 3.93
C GLN A 37 -9.39 0.15 4.51
N GLY A 38 -8.56 -0.39 5.41
CA GLY A 38 -7.41 0.34 5.96
C GLY A 38 -6.37 0.67 4.88
N GLY A 39 -6.16 -0.24 3.92
CA GLY A 39 -5.28 0.01 2.77
C GLY A 39 -5.86 1.03 1.80
N GLY A 40 -7.19 1.04 1.63
CA GLY A 40 -7.92 2.08 0.90
C GLY A 40 -7.74 3.46 1.52
N HIS A 41 -7.90 3.57 2.84
CA HIS A 41 -7.64 4.82 3.56
C HIS A 41 -6.18 5.27 3.46
N ALA A 42 -5.22 4.36 3.63
CA ALA A 42 -3.79 4.68 3.47
C ALA A 42 -3.49 5.24 2.06
N CYS A 43 -4.08 4.61 1.04
CA CYS A 43 -3.99 5.07 -0.34
C CYS A 43 -4.62 6.47 -0.52
N PHE A 44 -5.84 6.68 -0.03
CA PHE A 44 -6.54 7.95 -0.15
C PHE A 44 -5.77 9.09 0.55
N ILE A 45 -5.31 8.88 1.79
CA ILE A 45 -4.53 9.87 2.54
C ILE A 45 -3.26 10.24 1.76
N ALA A 46 -2.53 9.25 1.24
CA ALA A 46 -1.30 9.48 0.48
C ALA A 46 -1.54 10.17 -0.87
N MET A 47 -2.65 9.84 -1.55
CA MET A 47 -2.98 10.44 -2.84
C MET A 47 -3.54 11.86 -2.70
N LYS A 48 -4.34 12.13 -1.66
CA LYS A 48 -5.22 13.31 -1.59
C LYS A 48 -4.91 14.29 -0.47
N MET A 49 -4.19 13.87 0.57
CA MET A 49 -3.99 14.70 1.75
C MET A 49 -2.52 15.01 2.00
N HIS A 50 -1.65 14.00 1.99
CA HIS A 50 -0.28 14.13 2.46
C HIS A 50 0.71 13.40 1.57
N ARG A 51 1.90 14.01 1.44
CA ARG A 51 3.06 13.35 0.86
C ARG A 51 3.70 12.47 1.94
N VAL A 52 3.76 11.16 1.72
CA VAL A 52 4.28 10.20 2.70
C VAL A 52 5.55 9.50 2.24
N ALA A 53 6.29 8.85 3.14
CA ALA A 53 7.53 8.14 2.82
C ALA A 53 7.27 6.90 1.96
N ARG A 54 6.18 6.17 2.26
CA ARG A 54 5.78 4.93 1.60
C ARG A 54 4.32 4.59 1.90
N VAL A 55 3.67 3.89 0.98
CA VAL A 55 2.34 3.31 1.16
C VAL A 55 2.41 1.80 0.91
N LEU A 56 1.94 0.99 1.86
CA LEU A 56 1.85 -0.47 1.74
C LEU A 56 0.38 -0.90 1.76
N MET A 57 -0.14 -1.30 0.60
CA MET A 57 -1.55 -1.63 0.39
C MET A 57 -1.75 -3.15 0.29
N PHE A 58 -2.35 -3.76 1.31
CA PHE A 58 -2.63 -5.20 1.32
C PHE A 58 -4.08 -5.48 0.93
N GLY A 59 -4.31 -6.16 -0.20
CA GLY A 59 -5.66 -6.42 -0.72
C GLY A 59 -6.51 -5.15 -0.87
N ALA A 60 -5.91 -4.06 -1.37
CA ALA A 60 -6.44 -2.70 -1.39
C ALA A 60 -5.85 -1.91 -2.59
N PRO A 61 -6.41 -0.74 -3.00
CA PRO A 61 -7.41 0.12 -2.33
C PRO A 61 -8.92 -0.14 -2.59
N LYS A 62 -9.31 -1.20 -3.31
CA LYS A 62 -10.70 -1.73 -3.43
C LYS A 62 -11.88 -0.73 -3.58
N ASP A 63 -11.70 0.39 -4.28
CA ASP A 63 -12.78 1.32 -4.62
C ASP A 63 -13.13 1.23 -6.12
N PHE A 64 -14.10 0.39 -6.44
CA PHE A 64 -14.51 0.12 -7.81
C PHE A 64 -16.01 0.36 -7.98
N ASN A 65 -16.37 1.13 -8.99
CA ASN A 65 -17.75 1.38 -9.32
C ASN A 65 -18.27 0.26 -10.22
N VAL A 66 -19.04 -0.67 -9.63
CA VAL A 66 -19.63 -1.82 -10.34
C VAL A 66 -20.66 -1.42 -11.40
N TYR A 67 -21.39 -0.33 -11.19
CA TYR A 67 -22.40 0.15 -12.14
C TYR A 67 -21.77 0.67 -13.42
N TYR A 68 -20.70 1.44 -13.31
CA TYR A 68 -19.94 1.96 -14.45
C TYR A 68 -18.80 1.05 -14.91
N ASN A 69 -18.61 -0.09 -14.23
CA ASN A 69 -17.51 -1.03 -14.43
C ASN A 69 -16.13 -0.34 -14.56
N LYS A 70 -15.81 0.55 -13.61
CA LYS A 70 -14.55 1.31 -13.63
C LYS A 70 -14.04 1.65 -12.21
N PRO A 71 -12.73 1.88 -12.04
CA PRO A 71 -12.17 2.41 -10.79
C PRO A 71 -12.83 3.73 -10.38
N GLY A 72 -12.84 4.02 -9.07
CA GLY A 72 -13.24 5.33 -8.55
C GLY A 72 -12.51 6.47 -9.27
N ALA A 73 -13.24 7.54 -9.61
CA ALA A 73 -12.71 8.63 -10.44
C ALA A 73 -11.45 9.29 -9.84
N TRP A 74 -11.35 9.30 -8.51
CA TRP A 74 -10.24 9.89 -7.77
C TRP A 74 -8.89 9.18 -8.00
N PHE A 75 -8.89 7.92 -8.47
CA PHE A 75 -7.64 7.22 -8.82
C PHE A 75 -6.95 7.82 -10.05
N PHE A 76 -7.69 8.45 -10.95
CA PHE A 76 -7.17 9.03 -12.19
C PHE A 76 -6.56 10.43 -12.01
N GLU A 77 -6.95 11.09 -10.93
CA GLU A 77 -6.46 12.41 -10.55
C GLU A 77 -5.00 12.36 -10.06
N PRO A 78 -4.27 13.49 -10.10
CA PRO A 78 -2.92 13.56 -9.55
C PRO A 78 -2.83 13.10 -8.09
N SER A 79 -1.73 12.42 -7.77
CA SER A 79 -1.39 11.98 -6.41
C SER A 79 -0.35 12.92 -5.80
N ILE A 80 -0.57 13.33 -4.54
CA ILE A 80 0.40 14.12 -3.76
C ILE A 80 1.67 13.30 -3.47
N THR A 81 1.49 12.05 -3.06
CA THR A 81 2.59 11.09 -2.92
C THR A 81 2.98 10.57 -4.31
N PRO A 82 4.27 10.57 -4.70
CA PRO A 82 4.68 10.02 -6.00
C PRO A 82 4.42 8.51 -6.11
N GLY A 83 4.09 8.03 -7.32
CA GLY A 83 3.72 6.63 -7.56
C GLY A 83 4.80 5.61 -7.17
N ASN A 84 6.09 5.98 -7.23
CA ASN A 84 7.21 5.14 -6.76
C ASN A 84 7.19 4.87 -5.24
N ARG A 85 6.38 5.56 -4.44
CA ARG A 85 6.24 5.31 -3.01
C ARG A 85 5.09 4.34 -2.69
N PHE A 86 4.30 3.92 -3.68
CA PHE A 86 3.19 2.97 -3.49
C PHE A 86 3.62 1.55 -3.78
N PHE A 87 3.28 0.66 -2.86
CA PHE A 87 3.49 -0.76 -2.95
C PHE A 87 2.19 -1.48 -2.64
N SER A 88 1.97 -2.63 -3.28
CA SER A 88 0.79 -3.44 -3.02
C SER A 88 1.10 -4.92 -3.00
N PHE A 89 0.28 -5.64 -2.23
CA PHE A 89 0.24 -7.09 -2.24
C PHE A 89 -1.22 -7.55 -2.18
N VAL A 90 -1.69 -8.19 -3.24
CA VAL A 90 -3.02 -8.80 -3.33
C VAL A 90 -2.88 -10.30 -3.62
N HIS A 91 -3.91 -11.10 -3.35
CA HIS A 91 -3.94 -12.50 -3.75
C HIS A 91 -4.81 -12.66 -5.00
N GLU A 92 -4.45 -13.55 -5.93
CA GLU A 92 -5.19 -13.72 -7.19
C GLU A 92 -6.64 -14.18 -6.96
N GLY A 93 -6.87 -15.02 -5.95
CA GLY A 93 -8.22 -15.42 -5.52
C GLY A 93 -9.00 -14.41 -4.66
N ASP A 94 -8.52 -13.17 -4.47
CA ASP A 94 -9.24 -12.16 -3.66
C ASP A 94 -10.39 -11.49 -4.44
N ASP A 95 -11.43 -12.27 -4.73
CA ASP A 95 -12.49 -11.87 -5.66
C ASP A 95 -13.80 -11.36 -5.04
N HIS A 96 -13.96 -11.47 -3.73
CA HIS A 96 -15.27 -11.31 -3.08
C HIS A 96 -15.35 -10.12 -2.11
N ASN A 97 -14.27 -9.35 -1.94
CA ASN A 97 -14.16 -8.33 -0.88
C ASN A 97 -14.21 -6.90 -1.43
N GLY A 98 -15.21 -6.60 -2.27
CA GLY A 98 -15.44 -5.26 -2.85
C GLY A 98 -14.89 -5.07 -4.27
N CYS A 99 -13.80 -5.74 -4.61
CA CYS A 99 -13.28 -5.81 -5.98
C CYS A 99 -12.79 -7.22 -6.28
N THR A 100 -12.96 -7.64 -7.52
CA THR A 100 -12.23 -8.80 -8.07
C THR A 100 -10.74 -8.50 -8.20
N TYR A 101 -9.90 -9.52 -8.31
CA TYR A 101 -8.48 -9.36 -8.61
C TYR A 101 -8.30 -8.59 -9.92
N GLN A 102 -9.09 -8.90 -10.96
CA GLN A 102 -9.04 -8.17 -12.23
C GLN A 102 -9.43 -6.69 -12.09
N GLN A 103 -10.45 -6.37 -11.30
CA GLN A 103 -10.82 -4.99 -10.98
C GLN A 103 -9.71 -4.29 -10.17
N GLN A 104 -9.02 -5.01 -9.29
CA GLN A 104 -7.89 -4.47 -8.54
C GLN A 104 -6.72 -4.11 -9.46
N LEU A 105 -6.45 -4.88 -10.52
CA LEU A 105 -5.47 -4.53 -11.56
C LEU A 105 -5.86 -3.26 -12.33
N GLN A 106 -7.15 -3.08 -12.63
CA GLN A 106 -7.66 -1.85 -13.26
C GLN A 106 -7.47 -0.62 -12.36
N ILE A 107 -7.60 -0.78 -11.04
CA ILE A 107 -7.29 0.28 -10.08
C ILE A 107 -5.80 0.64 -10.14
N TYR A 108 -4.89 -0.33 -10.19
CA TYR A 108 -3.45 -0.05 -10.33
C TYR A 108 -3.09 0.65 -11.64
N GLN A 109 -3.81 0.35 -12.73
CA GLN A 109 -3.70 1.09 -13.99
C GLN A 109 -4.20 2.53 -13.85
N ALA A 110 -5.35 2.76 -13.20
CA ALA A 110 -5.88 4.10 -12.96
C ALA A 110 -4.93 4.97 -12.12
N MET A 111 -4.29 4.37 -11.11
CA MET A 111 -3.24 4.98 -10.29
C MET A 111 -1.92 5.20 -11.02
N ARG A 112 -1.79 4.76 -12.28
CA ARG A 112 -0.56 4.80 -13.10
C ARG A 112 0.60 4.00 -12.51
N LEU A 113 0.32 3.03 -11.64
CA LEU A 113 1.33 2.07 -11.16
C LEU A 113 1.61 1.01 -12.23
N MET A 114 0.63 0.70 -13.07
CA MET A 114 0.79 -0.11 -14.27
C MET A 114 0.75 0.79 -15.52
N PRO A 115 1.56 0.51 -16.57
CA PRO A 115 2.52 -0.60 -16.67
C PRO A 115 3.90 -0.29 -16.07
N GLN A 116 4.09 0.84 -15.38
CA GLN A 116 5.38 1.25 -14.81
C GLN A 116 6.03 0.16 -13.95
N TYR A 117 5.22 -0.56 -13.17
CA TYR A 117 5.62 -1.72 -12.40
C TYR A 117 4.86 -2.96 -12.89
N SER A 118 5.59 -4.05 -13.16
CA SER A 118 5.00 -5.34 -13.49
C SER A 118 4.40 -5.99 -12.26
N VAL A 119 3.24 -6.64 -12.38
CA VAL A 119 2.71 -7.47 -11.29
C VAL A 119 3.56 -8.74 -11.20
N VAL A 120 4.05 -9.07 -10.00
CA VAL A 120 4.95 -10.20 -9.77
C VAL A 120 4.35 -11.17 -8.76
N ASP A 121 4.21 -12.43 -9.16
CA ASP A 121 3.78 -13.51 -8.27
C ASP A 121 4.92 -13.89 -7.30
N ALA A 122 4.70 -13.63 -6.01
CA ALA A 122 5.64 -13.90 -4.94
C ALA A 122 5.75 -15.40 -4.59
N ASP A 123 4.81 -16.24 -5.01
CA ASP A 123 4.93 -17.70 -4.88
C ASP A 123 5.83 -18.31 -5.96
N GLN A 124 5.98 -17.62 -7.10
CA GLN A 124 6.73 -18.13 -8.26
C GLN A 124 8.08 -17.44 -8.46
N VAL A 125 8.20 -16.18 -8.02
CA VAL A 125 9.40 -15.37 -8.20
C VAL A 125 10.07 -15.16 -6.84
N PRO A 126 11.34 -15.58 -6.66
CA PRO A 126 12.05 -15.35 -5.41
C PRO A 126 12.41 -13.87 -5.21
N TYR A 127 12.78 -13.52 -3.98
CA TYR A 127 13.41 -12.25 -3.65
C TYR A 127 14.59 -11.93 -4.62
N PRO A 128 14.74 -10.69 -5.13
CA PRO A 128 14.01 -9.47 -4.78
C PRO A 128 12.81 -9.17 -5.70
N TYR A 129 12.06 -10.19 -6.16
CA TYR A 129 10.79 -10.03 -6.87
C TYR A 129 10.85 -9.09 -8.10
N LYS A 130 11.95 -9.17 -8.86
CA LYS A 130 12.22 -8.29 -10.02
C LYS A 130 12.10 -6.79 -9.71
N HIS A 131 12.34 -6.39 -8.45
CA HIS A 131 12.18 -5.00 -7.99
C HIS A 131 10.78 -4.41 -8.25
N SER A 132 9.74 -5.27 -8.31
CA SER A 132 8.37 -4.84 -8.49
C SER A 132 7.76 -4.21 -7.24
N ARG A 133 6.92 -3.19 -7.42
CA ARG A 133 6.10 -2.62 -6.34
C ARG A 133 4.72 -3.27 -6.20
N LEU A 134 4.34 -4.16 -7.12
CA LEU A 134 3.04 -4.81 -7.18
C LEU A 134 3.24 -6.32 -7.07
N LEU A 135 3.06 -6.87 -5.87
CA LEU A 135 3.12 -8.30 -5.65
C LEU A 135 1.74 -8.93 -5.73
N THR A 136 1.70 -10.16 -6.22
CA THR A 136 0.55 -11.05 -6.13
C THR A 136 0.94 -12.36 -5.47
N GLY A 137 -0.05 -13.10 -4.98
CA GLY A 137 0.09 -14.42 -4.41
C GLY A 137 -0.92 -15.37 -5.02
N SER A 138 -0.51 -16.60 -5.32
CA SER A 138 -1.29 -17.58 -6.08
C SER A 138 -1.46 -18.91 -5.37
N PHE A 139 -0.81 -19.13 -4.21
CA PHE A 139 -0.93 -20.39 -3.49
C PHE A 139 -2.39 -20.71 -3.11
N PRO A 140 -2.83 -21.98 -3.21
CA PRO A 140 -4.19 -22.36 -2.84
C PRO A 140 -4.49 -22.09 -1.37
N GLN A 141 -5.54 -21.33 -1.11
CA GLN A 141 -5.93 -20.96 0.26
C GLN A 141 -7.38 -20.46 0.33
N THR A 142 -8.01 -20.62 1.50
CA THR A 142 -9.44 -20.35 1.69
C THR A 142 -9.76 -18.90 2.05
N ASN A 143 -8.76 -18.12 2.47
CA ASN A 143 -8.88 -16.71 2.85
C ASN A 143 -8.10 -15.80 1.89
N ALA A 144 -8.47 -15.87 0.60
CA ALA A 144 -8.16 -14.91 -0.47
C ALA A 144 -7.42 -13.65 0.00
N HIS A 145 -8.26 -12.86 0.63
CA HIS A 145 -8.08 -11.50 1.07
C HIS A 145 -7.12 -11.29 2.24
N GLY A 146 -7.05 -12.25 3.15
CA GLY A 146 -6.24 -12.15 4.36
C GLY A 146 -4.80 -12.64 4.18
N ALA A 147 -4.54 -13.52 3.22
CA ALA A 147 -3.23 -14.14 3.06
C ALA A 147 -2.07 -13.15 2.89
N PRO A 148 -2.18 -12.07 2.08
CA PRO A 148 -1.06 -11.14 1.86
C PRO A 148 -0.48 -10.50 3.12
N ILE A 149 -1.22 -10.46 4.24
CA ILE A 149 -0.76 -9.87 5.52
C ILE A 149 -0.68 -10.89 6.68
N ARG A 150 -1.18 -12.12 6.49
CA ARG A 150 -1.25 -13.12 7.59
C ARG A 150 -0.40 -14.34 7.34
N ASP A 151 -0.20 -14.75 6.10
CA ASP A 151 0.49 -15.99 5.80
C ASP A 151 2.01 -15.82 5.99
N GLN A 152 2.59 -16.61 6.88
CA GLN A 152 4.00 -16.52 7.25
C GLN A 152 4.95 -16.86 6.08
N ARG A 153 4.47 -17.51 5.03
CA ARG A 153 5.23 -17.72 3.78
C ARG A 153 5.70 -16.38 3.18
N TYR A 154 4.98 -15.29 3.46
CA TYR A 154 5.24 -13.97 2.91
C TYR A 154 6.11 -13.06 3.77
N VAL A 155 6.75 -13.55 4.82
CA VAL A 155 7.68 -12.74 5.62
C VAL A 155 8.75 -12.04 4.77
N ASN A 156 9.28 -12.72 3.75
CA ASN A 156 10.26 -12.12 2.84
C ASN A 156 9.64 -11.06 1.93
N ALA A 157 8.39 -11.26 1.48
CA ALA A 157 7.65 -10.25 0.73
C ALA A 157 7.37 -9.02 1.60
N TRP A 158 6.98 -9.19 2.87
CA TRP A 158 6.76 -8.06 3.79
C TRP A 158 8.03 -7.24 4.03
N LYS A 159 9.16 -7.92 4.31
CA LYS A 159 10.46 -7.27 4.45
C LYS A 159 10.80 -6.49 3.17
N TYR A 160 10.68 -7.13 2.02
CA TYR A 160 10.91 -6.51 0.73
C TYR A 160 10.04 -5.27 0.51
N LEU A 161 8.71 -5.38 0.67
CA LEU A 161 7.79 -4.25 0.49
C LEU A 161 8.13 -3.08 1.43
N LEU A 162 8.59 -3.37 2.64
CA LEU A 162 8.99 -2.37 3.62
C LEU A 162 10.33 -1.69 3.26
N THR A 163 11.29 -2.43 2.71
CA THR A 163 12.69 -1.97 2.56
C THR A 163 13.12 -1.67 1.14
N GLU A 164 12.38 -2.12 0.11
CA GLU A 164 12.77 -1.93 -1.29
C GLU A 164 12.95 -0.44 -1.62
N PRO A 165 14.07 -0.01 -2.22
CA PRO A 165 14.32 1.41 -2.45
C PRO A 165 13.21 2.15 -3.21
N VAL A 166 12.95 3.37 -2.76
CA VAL A 166 12.16 4.36 -3.51
C VAL A 166 13.17 5.18 -4.31
N GLN A 167 13.31 4.89 -5.60
CA GLN A 167 14.11 5.69 -6.55
C GLN A 167 13.22 6.75 -7.17
#